data_AF-A0A358XN54-F1
#
_entry.id   AF-A0A358XN54-F1
#
_cell.length_a   1.000
_cell.length_b   1.000
_cell.length_c   1.000
_cell.angle_alpha   90.00
_cell.angle_beta   90.00
_cell.angle_gamma   90.00
#
_symmetry.space_group_name_H-M   'P 1'
#
loop_
_entity.id
_entity.type
_entity.pdbx_description
1 polymer ?
#
loop_
_entity_poly.entity_id
_entity_poly.type
_entity_poly.pdbx_seq_one_letter_code
_entity_poly.pdbx_strand_id
1 'polypeptide(L)'
;MKFNLCLIFALSLSTLSLSAQEKTMPSDFVYVKDIIPTISLEMRYFGSHNFTGRPIQGYEKPVAILTKRAALALQQVENHLNKKGLGLKIFDAYRPQRAVDNFKTWSLNTNDTIAKREFYPLINKKNLFNLGFIASKSGHSRGSTVDLTLISLKDHKEIDMGGPFDF
;
A
#
# COMPACT_ATOMS: atom_id res chain seq x y z
N MET A 1 74.42 24.73 -10.23
CA MET A 1 73.80 23.49 -9.71
C MET A 1 72.34 23.78 -9.41
N LYS A 2 71.42 22.90 -9.84
CA LYS A 2 70.00 23.17 -10.07
C LYS A 2 69.18 23.20 -8.77
N PHE A 3 68.29 24.19 -8.64
CA PHE A 3 67.22 24.24 -7.64
C PHE A 3 66.04 23.38 -8.09
N ASN A 4 65.54 22.48 -7.24
CA ASN A 4 64.33 21.69 -7.49
C ASN A 4 63.11 22.44 -6.96
N LEU A 5 62.19 22.82 -7.85
CA LEU A 5 60.88 23.37 -7.52
C LEU A 5 59.84 22.24 -7.64
N CYS A 6 59.28 21.80 -6.51
CA CYS A 6 58.22 20.80 -6.48
C CYS A 6 56.87 21.52 -6.63
N LEU A 7 56.24 21.44 -7.81
CA LEU A 7 54.88 21.93 -8.04
C LEU A 7 53.88 20.87 -7.52
N ILE A 8 53.14 21.20 -6.46
CA ILE A 8 52.00 20.40 -6.00
C ILE A 8 50.76 20.93 -6.72
N PHE A 9 50.18 20.11 -7.59
CA PHE A 9 48.92 20.40 -8.27
C PHE A 9 47.75 19.98 -7.37
N ALA A 10 47.07 20.93 -6.72
CA ALA A 10 45.90 20.65 -5.89
C ALA A 10 44.65 20.59 -6.78
N LEU A 11 44.14 19.38 -7.02
CA LEU A 11 42.90 19.15 -7.76
C LEU A 11 41.70 19.35 -6.81
N SER A 12 41.01 20.49 -6.89
CA SER A 12 39.81 20.75 -6.08
C SER A 12 38.62 19.96 -6.64
N LEU A 13 38.23 18.90 -5.93
CA LEU A 13 37.04 18.11 -6.22
C LEU A 13 35.78 18.87 -5.77
N SER A 14 35.11 19.55 -6.69
CA SER A 14 33.81 20.16 -6.44
C SER A 14 32.74 19.08 -6.38
N THR A 15 32.19 18.83 -5.20
CA THR A 15 31.06 17.92 -4.99
C THR A 15 29.78 18.57 -5.54
N LEU A 16 29.29 18.05 -6.67
CA LEU A 16 27.94 18.32 -7.16
C LEU A 16 26.94 17.61 -6.22
N SER A 17 26.37 18.35 -5.28
CA SER A 17 25.25 17.87 -4.47
C SER A 17 24.00 17.79 -5.35
N LEU A 18 23.67 16.57 -5.78
CA LEU A 18 22.39 16.27 -6.42
C LEU A 18 21.29 16.38 -5.33
N SER A 19 20.55 17.48 -5.32
CA SER A 19 19.38 17.60 -4.45
C SER A 19 18.34 16.57 -4.89
N ALA A 20 18.14 15.53 -4.08
CA ALA A 20 17.03 14.61 -4.24
C ALA A 20 15.74 15.41 -4.03
N GLN A 21 14.97 15.58 -5.09
CA GLN A 21 13.68 16.25 -5.02
C GLN A 21 12.75 15.40 -4.13
N GLU A 22 12.47 15.87 -2.91
CA GLU A 22 11.50 15.22 -2.04
C GLU A 22 10.18 15.13 -2.79
N LYS A 23 9.78 13.90 -3.13
CA LYS A 23 8.52 13.65 -3.80
C LYS A 23 7.41 13.87 -2.79
N THR A 24 6.93 15.10 -2.72
CA THR A 24 5.81 15.46 -1.85
C THR A 24 4.54 14.76 -2.33
N MET A 25 3.71 14.34 -1.37
CA MET A 25 2.40 13.79 -1.66
C MET A 25 1.58 14.83 -2.45
N PRO A 26 0.87 14.45 -3.53
CA PRO A 26 0.02 15.38 -4.24
C PRO A 26 -0.97 16.05 -3.28
N SER A 27 -1.25 17.35 -3.46
CA SER A 27 -2.06 18.16 -2.54
C SER A 27 -3.47 17.60 -2.25
N ASP A 28 -4.01 16.85 -3.20
CA ASP A 28 -5.35 16.28 -3.11
C ASP A 28 -5.38 14.93 -2.39
N PHE A 29 -4.24 14.41 -1.95
CA PHE A 29 -4.12 13.19 -1.16
C PHE A 29 -3.85 13.52 0.31
N VAL A 30 -4.37 12.68 1.20
CA VAL A 30 -4.25 12.81 2.64
C VAL A 30 -4.00 11.45 3.27
N TYR A 31 -3.31 11.43 4.42
CA TYR A 31 -3.35 10.26 5.28
C TYR A 31 -4.75 10.15 5.89
N VAL A 32 -5.36 8.98 5.85
CA VAL A 32 -6.72 8.80 6.35
C VAL A 32 -6.80 9.11 7.84
N LYS A 33 -5.75 8.78 8.61
CA LYS A 33 -5.70 9.07 10.06
C LYS A 33 -5.62 10.57 10.40
N ASP A 34 -5.23 11.44 9.46
CA ASP A 34 -5.28 12.89 9.69
C ASP A 34 -6.73 13.40 9.67
N ILE A 35 -7.63 12.70 8.96
CA ILE A 35 -9.07 13.02 8.86
C ILE A 35 -9.90 12.18 9.85
N ILE A 36 -9.53 10.91 10.06
CA ILE A 36 -10.24 9.95 10.90
C ILE A 36 -9.24 9.30 11.88
N PRO A 37 -8.83 9.99 12.96
CA PRO A 37 -7.77 9.48 13.85
C PRO A 37 -8.06 8.12 14.49
N THR A 38 -9.34 7.81 14.69
CA THR A 38 -9.81 6.57 15.34
C THR A 38 -9.89 5.37 14.41
N ILE A 39 -9.72 5.55 13.09
CA ILE A 39 -9.93 4.45 12.14
C ILE A 39 -8.91 3.34 12.34
N SER A 40 -9.37 2.10 12.26
CA SER A 40 -8.51 0.93 12.36
C SER A 40 -7.81 0.65 11.03
N LEU A 41 -6.51 0.37 11.08
CA LEU A 41 -5.71 0.05 9.89
C LEU A 41 -5.04 -1.31 10.08
N GLU A 42 -5.19 -2.17 9.09
CA GLU A 42 -4.47 -3.43 8.97
C GLU A 42 -4.00 -3.57 7.53
N MET A 43 -3.03 -2.73 7.15
CA MET A 43 -2.58 -2.60 5.77
C MET A 43 -1.95 -3.90 5.27
N ARG A 44 -2.73 -4.76 4.60
CA ARG A 44 -2.38 -6.16 4.29
C ARG A 44 -1.14 -6.28 3.41
N TYR A 45 -0.97 -5.32 2.51
CA TYR A 45 0.14 -5.29 1.57
C TYR A 45 1.42 -4.65 2.13
N PHE A 46 1.36 -4.01 3.31
CA PHE A 46 2.55 -3.66 4.08
C PHE A 46 3.14 -4.89 4.79
N GLY A 47 2.27 -5.81 5.26
CA GLY A 47 2.67 -7.06 5.89
C GLY A 47 2.81 -8.23 4.91
N SER A 48 3.01 -9.44 5.45
CA SER A 48 3.08 -10.69 4.68
C SER A 48 1.76 -11.45 4.60
N HIS A 49 0.76 -11.09 5.42
CA HIS A 49 -0.56 -11.72 5.40
C HIS A 49 -1.41 -11.14 4.26
N ASN A 50 -1.10 -11.60 3.04
CA ASN A 50 -1.81 -11.32 1.81
C ASN A 50 -1.55 -12.47 0.81
N PHE A 51 -2.24 -12.48 -0.34
CA PHE A 51 -2.15 -13.55 -1.33
C PHE A 51 -0.74 -13.79 -1.91
N THR A 52 0.21 -12.86 -1.74
CA THR A 52 1.61 -13.07 -2.17
C THR A 52 2.51 -13.67 -1.08
N GLY A 53 2.06 -13.67 0.17
CA GLY A 53 2.84 -14.16 1.32
C GLY A 53 4.00 -13.26 1.75
N ARG A 54 4.10 -12.03 1.21
CA ARG A 54 5.17 -11.07 1.51
C ARG A 54 4.71 -9.61 1.39
N PRO A 55 5.45 -8.65 1.96
CA PRO A 55 5.21 -7.22 1.71
C PRO A 55 5.28 -6.88 0.22
N ILE A 56 4.40 -5.99 -0.22
CA ILE A 56 4.27 -5.58 -1.62
C ILE A 56 5.09 -4.33 -1.87
N GLN A 57 5.79 -4.31 -3.01
CA GLN A 57 6.59 -3.16 -3.39
C GLN A 57 5.74 -1.89 -3.49
N GLY A 58 6.14 -0.86 -2.73
CA GLY A 58 5.46 0.44 -2.66
C GLY A 58 4.58 0.65 -1.44
N TYR A 59 4.33 -0.39 -0.65
CA TYR A 59 3.77 -0.27 0.70
C TYR A 59 4.91 -0.16 1.72
N GLU A 60 5.45 1.05 1.86
CA GLU A 60 6.63 1.30 2.69
C GLU A 60 6.28 1.59 4.16
N LYS A 61 5.02 1.90 4.46
CA LYS A 61 4.50 2.21 5.80
C LYS A 61 3.09 1.66 5.97
N PRO A 62 2.65 1.31 7.19
CA PRO A 62 1.28 0.84 7.46
C PRO A 62 0.29 2.00 7.55
N VAL A 63 0.19 2.79 6.47
CA VAL A 63 -0.68 3.97 6.39
C VAL A 63 -1.68 3.81 5.25
N ALA A 64 -2.91 4.26 5.47
CA ALA A 64 -3.89 4.43 4.42
C ALA A 64 -3.80 5.86 3.88
N ILE A 65 -3.73 5.99 2.55
CA ILE A 65 -3.74 7.26 1.85
C ILE A 65 -4.95 7.25 0.91
N LEU A 66 -5.72 8.33 0.91
CA LEU A 66 -6.84 8.54 -0.01
C LEU A 66 -6.80 9.97 -0.55
N THR A 67 -7.52 10.20 -1.64
CA THR A 67 -7.91 11.56 -2.01
C THR A 67 -8.70 12.20 -0.86
N LYS A 68 -8.51 13.50 -0.61
CA LYS A 68 -9.20 14.26 0.44
C LYS A 68 -10.71 14.09 0.36
N ARG A 69 -11.28 14.11 -0.85
CA ARG A 69 -12.71 13.87 -1.09
C ARG A 69 -13.15 12.50 -0.61
N ALA A 70 -12.39 11.44 -0.93
CA ALA A 70 -12.73 10.09 -0.48
C ALA A 70 -12.57 9.93 1.04
N ALA A 71 -11.53 10.52 1.65
CA ALA A 71 -11.33 10.48 3.10
C ALA A 71 -12.48 11.17 3.86
N LEU A 72 -12.97 12.32 3.37
CA LEU A 72 -14.12 13.02 3.96
C LEU A 72 -15.42 12.22 3.81
N ALA A 73 -15.63 11.55 2.67
CA ALA A 73 -16.78 10.67 2.50
C ALA A 73 -16.71 9.46 3.45
N LEU A 74 -15.53 8.86 3.59
CA LEU A 74 -15.30 7.74 4.50
C LEU A 74 -15.54 8.14 5.97
N GLN A 75 -15.16 9.36 6.36
CA GLN A 75 -15.44 9.90 7.70
C GLN A 75 -16.93 9.95 8.00
N GLN A 76 -17.77 10.29 7.03
CA GLN A 76 -19.23 10.30 7.23
C GLN A 76 -19.76 8.88 7.49
N VAL A 77 -19.23 7.88 6.78
CA VAL A 77 -19.58 6.47 6.99
C VAL A 77 -19.13 5.99 8.38
N GLU A 78 -17.87 6.25 8.75
CA GLU A 78 -17.34 5.94 10.09
C GLU A 78 -18.21 6.56 11.19
N ASN A 79 -18.51 7.86 11.09
CA ASN A 79 -19.33 8.57 12.07
C ASN A 79 -20.75 7.99 12.19
N HIS A 80 -21.32 7.50 11.09
CA HIS A 80 -22.62 6.85 11.10
C HIS A 80 -22.58 5.46 11.75
N LEU A 81 -21.54 4.67 11.47
CA LEU A 81 -21.34 3.35 12.06
C LEU A 81 -21.03 3.43 13.56
N ASN A 82 -20.27 4.43 13.99
CA ASN A 82 -19.89 4.61 15.40
C ASN A 82 -21.13 4.78 16.30
N LYS A 83 -22.19 5.43 15.80
CA LYS A 83 -23.48 5.57 16.51
C LYS A 83 -24.19 4.23 16.73
N LYS A 84 -23.80 3.19 15.99
CA LYS A 84 -24.33 1.82 16.07
C LYS A 84 -23.37 0.86 16.78
N GLY A 85 -22.30 1.36 17.40
CA GLY A 85 -21.27 0.53 18.03
C GLY A 85 -20.41 -0.24 17.03
N LEU A 86 -20.33 0.20 15.78
CA LEU A 86 -19.51 -0.38 14.72
C LEU A 86 -18.46 0.64 14.25
N GLY A 87 -17.33 0.17 13.72
CA GLY A 87 -16.31 1.01 13.10
C GLY A 87 -15.76 0.36 11.84
N LEU A 88 -14.91 1.09 11.11
CA LEU A 88 -14.23 0.59 9.91
C LEU A 88 -12.81 0.11 10.23
N LYS A 89 -12.41 -0.98 9.57
CA LYS A 89 -11.01 -1.39 9.46
C LYS A 89 -10.60 -1.43 7.99
N ILE A 90 -9.55 -0.70 7.63
CA ILE A 90 -9.02 -0.62 6.26
C ILE A 90 -7.93 -1.67 6.04
N PHE A 91 -8.04 -2.42 4.95
CA PHE A 91 -7.04 -3.39 4.48
C PHE A 91 -6.18 -2.85 3.34
N ASP A 92 -6.77 -2.07 2.43
CA ASP A 92 -6.06 -1.37 1.37
C ASP A 92 -6.71 -0.03 1.00
N ALA A 93 -5.92 0.92 0.50
CA ALA A 93 -6.34 2.24 0.06
C ALA A 93 -5.58 2.61 -1.23
N TYR A 94 -4.95 3.79 -1.31
CA TYR A 94 -4.09 4.10 -2.46
C TYR A 94 -3.01 3.04 -2.68
N ARG A 95 -3.04 2.46 -3.88
CA ARG A 95 -2.09 1.44 -4.34
C ARG A 95 -1.21 2.02 -5.44
N PRO A 96 0.10 2.25 -5.21
CA PRO A 96 0.96 2.81 -6.24
C PRO A 96 1.11 1.82 -7.41
N GLN A 97 1.34 2.32 -8.63
CA GLN A 97 1.46 1.45 -9.82
C GLN A 97 2.54 0.36 -9.66
N ARG A 98 3.66 0.65 -8.99
CA ARG A 98 4.69 -0.35 -8.66
C ARG A 98 4.17 -1.55 -7.87
N ALA A 99 3.14 -1.39 -7.04
CA ALA A 99 2.50 -2.50 -6.34
C ALA A 99 1.66 -3.35 -7.31
N VAL A 100 0.95 -2.71 -8.24
CA VAL A 100 0.21 -3.38 -9.31
C VAL A 100 1.16 -4.18 -10.21
N ASP A 101 2.30 -3.60 -10.56
CA ASP A 101 3.34 -4.28 -11.35
C ASP A 101 3.97 -5.45 -10.57
N ASN A 102 4.10 -5.32 -9.24
CA ASN A 102 4.55 -6.38 -8.38
C ASN A 102 3.56 -7.55 -8.32
N PHE A 103 2.25 -7.28 -8.23
CA PHE A 103 1.21 -8.32 -8.33
C PHE A 103 1.24 -9.03 -9.68
N LYS A 104 1.42 -8.29 -10.78
CA LYS A 104 1.59 -8.87 -12.10
C LYS A 104 2.82 -9.77 -12.17
N THR A 105 3.95 -9.31 -11.64
CA THR A 105 5.20 -10.11 -11.64
C THR A 105 5.05 -11.37 -10.81
N TRP A 106 4.41 -11.26 -9.64
CA TRP A 106 4.10 -12.40 -8.78
C TRP A 106 3.18 -13.41 -9.47
N SER A 107 2.16 -12.95 -10.21
CA SER A 107 1.18 -13.84 -10.85
C SER A 107 1.80 -14.68 -11.97
N LEU A 108 2.82 -14.14 -12.65
CA LEU A 108 3.59 -14.85 -13.69
C LEU A 108 4.50 -15.94 -13.11
N ASN A 109 4.91 -15.84 -11.84
CA ASN A 109 5.68 -16.89 -11.17
C ASN A 109 4.73 -17.96 -10.60
N THR A 110 4.36 -18.94 -11.43
CA THR A 110 3.38 -19.99 -11.06
C THR A 110 3.85 -20.93 -9.95
N ASN A 111 5.16 -20.99 -9.68
CA ASN A 111 5.73 -21.87 -8.64
C ASN A 111 5.67 -21.24 -7.24
N ASP A 112 5.46 -19.93 -7.15
CA ASP A 112 5.26 -19.25 -5.88
C ASP A 112 3.82 -19.49 -5.39
N THR A 113 3.67 -20.52 -4.55
CA THR A 113 2.38 -20.97 -3.98
C THR A 113 2.32 -20.80 -2.46
N ILE A 114 3.15 -19.92 -1.89
CA ILE A 114 3.32 -19.76 -0.43
C ILE A 114 1.97 -19.56 0.26
N ALA A 115 1.13 -18.67 -0.26
CA ALA A 115 -0.15 -18.30 0.33
C ALA A 115 -1.36 -19.05 -0.26
N LYS A 116 -1.13 -20.01 -1.18
CA LYS A 116 -2.21 -20.64 -1.98
C LYS A 116 -3.30 -21.27 -1.13
N ARG A 117 -2.91 -22.02 -0.08
CA ARG A 117 -3.86 -22.77 0.76
C ARG A 117 -4.90 -21.84 1.41
N GLU A 118 -4.50 -20.62 1.71
CA GLU A 118 -5.34 -19.65 2.42
C GLU A 118 -6.12 -18.77 1.45
N PHE A 119 -5.46 -18.18 0.45
CA PHE A 119 -6.06 -17.11 -0.37
C PHE A 119 -6.60 -17.56 -1.72
N TYR A 120 -6.24 -18.75 -2.23
CA TYR A 120 -6.77 -19.22 -3.51
C TYR A 120 -6.68 -20.76 -3.62
N PRO A 121 -7.23 -21.51 -2.64
CA PRO A 121 -7.01 -22.96 -2.54
C PRO A 121 -7.52 -23.73 -3.75
N LEU A 122 -8.61 -23.25 -4.36
CA LEU A 122 -9.31 -23.91 -5.46
C LEU A 122 -8.88 -23.39 -6.85
N ILE A 123 -8.11 -22.29 -6.89
CA ILE A 123 -7.75 -21.62 -8.14
C ILE A 123 -6.31 -21.97 -8.53
N ASN A 124 -6.11 -22.33 -9.80
CA ASN A 124 -4.77 -22.40 -10.36
C ASN A 124 -4.25 -20.97 -10.57
N LYS A 125 -3.10 -20.63 -9.99
CA LYS A 125 -2.49 -19.29 -10.03
C LYS A 125 -2.41 -18.70 -11.44
N LYS A 126 -2.18 -19.53 -12.47
CA LYS A 126 -2.15 -19.12 -13.89
C LYS A 126 -3.46 -18.47 -14.37
N ASN A 127 -4.58 -18.77 -13.71
CA ASN A 127 -5.91 -18.26 -14.05
C ASN A 127 -6.24 -16.95 -13.33
N LEU A 128 -5.49 -16.52 -12.30
CA LEU A 128 -5.84 -15.34 -11.49
C LEU A 128 -5.98 -14.06 -12.33
N PHE A 129 -5.13 -13.89 -13.34
CA PHE A 129 -5.22 -12.74 -14.24
C PHE A 129 -6.44 -12.83 -15.16
N ASN A 130 -6.70 -13.99 -15.77
CA ASN A 130 -7.82 -14.20 -16.69
C ASN A 130 -9.18 -14.12 -15.98
N LEU A 131 -9.23 -14.49 -14.71
CA LEU A 131 -10.43 -14.41 -13.87
C LEU A 131 -10.65 -13.01 -13.29
N GLY A 132 -9.74 -12.06 -13.53
CA GLY A 132 -9.90 -10.67 -13.13
C GLY A 132 -9.49 -10.35 -11.68
N PHE A 133 -8.94 -11.32 -10.93
CA PHE A 133 -8.44 -11.09 -9.57
C PHE A 133 -7.21 -10.16 -9.55
N ILE A 134 -6.43 -10.13 -10.63
CA ILE A 134 -5.29 -9.23 -10.79
C ILE A 134 -5.48 -8.39 -12.04
N ALA A 135 -5.55 -7.07 -11.85
CA ALA A 135 -5.66 -6.10 -12.92
C ALA A 135 -4.29 -5.47 -13.23
N SER A 136 -4.04 -5.15 -14.50
CA SER A 136 -2.84 -4.38 -14.92
C SER A 136 -2.95 -2.88 -14.57
N LYS A 137 -4.17 -2.40 -14.34
CA LYS A 137 -4.49 -1.05 -13.84
C LYS A 137 -5.51 -1.19 -12.72
N SER A 138 -5.23 -0.62 -11.56
CA SER A 138 -6.12 -0.70 -10.40
C SER A 138 -6.87 0.61 -10.17
N GLY A 139 -8.14 0.53 -9.78
CA GLY A 139 -8.90 1.68 -9.29
C GLY A 139 -8.25 2.34 -8.07
N HIS A 140 -7.59 1.54 -7.23
CA HIS A 140 -6.83 2.01 -6.07
C HIS A 140 -5.73 3.00 -6.42
N SER A 141 -5.13 2.90 -7.61
CA SER A 141 -4.08 3.83 -8.06
C SER A 141 -4.59 5.25 -8.31
N ARG A 142 -5.92 5.45 -8.35
CA ARG A 142 -6.54 6.79 -8.40
C ARG A 142 -6.75 7.41 -7.00
N GLY A 143 -6.60 6.63 -5.93
CA GLY A 143 -6.71 7.13 -4.55
C GLY A 143 -8.13 7.31 -4.01
N SER A 144 -9.15 6.82 -4.70
CA SER A 144 -10.56 6.91 -4.23
C SER A 144 -11.23 5.53 -4.12
N THR A 145 -10.42 4.47 -3.95
CA THR A 145 -10.88 3.11 -3.70
C THR A 145 -10.29 2.65 -2.37
N VAL A 146 -11.08 1.92 -1.59
CA VAL A 146 -10.71 1.41 -0.27
C VAL A 146 -11.29 0.01 -0.10
N ASP A 147 -10.47 -0.91 0.40
CA ASP A 147 -10.91 -2.23 0.83
C ASP A 147 -10.97 -2.23 2.35
N LEU A 148 -12.11 -2.64 2.90
CA LEU A 148 -12.40 -2.51 4.32
C LEU A 148 -13.38 -3.57 4.81
N THR A 149 -13.45 -3.70 6.13
CA THR A 149 -14.47 -4.47 6.84
C THR A 149 -15.08 -3.63 7.97
N LEU A 150 -16.11 -4.17 8.61
CA LEU A 150 -16.67 -3.63 9.85
C LEU A 150 -16.01 -4.29 11.04
N ILE A 151 -15.86 -3.53 12.13
CA ILE A 151 -15.48 -4.04 13.43
C ILE A 151 -16.55 -3.66 14.46
N SER A 152 -16.71 -4.50 15.49
CA SER A 152 -17.42 -4.12 16.71
C SER A 152 -16.56 -3.14 17.51
N LEU A 153 -17.10 -2.00 17.93
CA LEU A 153 -16.39 -1.06 18.80
C LEU A 153 -16.29 -1.54 20.25
N LYS A 154 -17.01 -2.60 20.62
CA LYS A 154 -16.94 -3.18 21.96
C LYS A 154 -15.62 -3.91 22.21
N ASP A 155 -15.15 -4.64 21.21
CA ASP A 155 -14.01 -5.56 21.31
C ASP A 155 -13.05 -5.50 20.12
N HIS A 156 -13.28 -4.59 19.17
CA HIS A 156 -12.49 -4.37 17.94
C HIS A 156 -12.35 -5.61 17.06
N LYS A 157 -13.22 -6.61 17.23
CA LYS A 157 -13.27 -7.79 16.36
C LYS A 157 -13.98 -7.48 15.06
N GLU A 158 -13.48 -8.09 13.99
CA GLU A 158 -14.11 -8.02 12.67
C GLU A 158 -15.48 -8.69 12.70
N ILE A 159 -16.44 -8.06 12.02
CA ILE A 159 -17.75 -8.66 11.74
C ILE A 159 -17.58 -9.66 10.61
N ASP A 160 -18.22 -10.82 10.73
CA ASP A 160 -18.20 -11.86 9.70
C ASP A 160 -18.89 -11.35 8.41
N MET A 161 -18.11 -11.25 7.33
CA MET A 161 -18.55 -10.83 6.00
C MET A 161 -18.79 -12.01 5.05
N GLY A 162 -18.68 -13.25 5.54
CA GLY A 162 -18.84 -14.48 4.75
C GLY A 162 -17.56 -14.97 4.06
N GLY A 163 -16.46 -14.21 4.11
CA GLY A 163 -15.16 -14.61 3.58
C GLY A 163 -14.06 -13.63 3.99
N PRO A 164 -12.78 -14.08 4.00
CA PRO A 164 -11.67 -13.20 4.30
C PRO A 164 -11.33 -12.28 3.12
N PHE A 165 -10.58 -11.22 3.41
CA PHE A 165 -10.03 -10.33 2.40
C PHE A 165 -9.10 -11.08 1.42
N ASP A 166 -9.23 -10.80 0.11
CA ASP A 166 -8.44 -11.39 -0.99
C ASP A 166 -8.51 -12.93 -1.13
N PHE A 167 -9.66 -13.54 -0.81
CA PHE A 167 -9.94 -14.99 -1.03
C PHE A 167 -10.37 -15.34 -2.46
#